data_AF-A0A830HYM5-F1
#
_entry.id   AF-A0A830HYM5-F1
#
_cell.length_a   1.000
_cell.length_b   1.000
_cell.length_c   1.000
_cell.angle_alpha   90.00
_cell.angle_beta   90.00
_cell.angle_gamma   90.00
#
_symmetry.space_group_name_H-M   'P 1'
#
loop_
_entity.id
_entity.type
_entity.pdbx_description
1 polymer ?
#
loop_
_entity_poly.entity_id
_entity_poly.type
_entity_poly.pdbx_seq_one_letter_code
_entity_poly.pdbx_strand_id
1 'polypeptide(L)'
;MAMASMSSKPQAQALLKYIQRRFRSNHKFRDAKGSLFRHPKNQQSFRKPKRIKMTVPKSVRMRFKVTGTGKILRWQTGRSHRRSHKSKNALGRLKRCVPLSKKSKEYKVLVKIGYRSKYRGRYR
;
A
#
# COMPACT_ATOMS: atom_id res chain seq x y z
N MET A 1 -27.70 73.02 -31.74
CA MET A 1 -26.46 72.58 -32.42
C MET A 1 -25.72 71.62 -31.49
N ALA A 2 -25.67 70.33 -31.83
CA ALA A 2 -25.00 69.31 -31.02
C ALA A 2 -23.56 69.12 -31.52
N MET A 3 -22.58 69.45 -30.69
CA MET A 3 -21.16 69.21 -31.00
C MET A 3 -20.74 67.86 -30.40
N ALA A 4 -20.51 66.89 -31.28
CA ALA A 4 -19.96 65.58 -30.97
C ALA A 4 -18.50 65.74 -30.52
N SER A 5 -18.22 65.46 -29.25
CA SER A 5 -16.85 65.44 -28.72
C SER A 5 -16.16 64.16 -29.18
N MET A 6 -15.29 64.31 -30.17
CA MET A 6 -14.43 63.24 -30.66
C MET A 6 -13.45 62.79 -29.57
N SER A 7 -13.52 61.49 -29.27
CA SER A 7 -12.63 60.74 -28.38
C SER A 7 -11.18 60.77 -28.87
N SER A 8 -10.35 61.65 -28.30
CA SER A 8 -8.91 61.66 -28.51
C SER A 8 -8.19 60.87 -27.40
N LYS A 9 -8.16 59.53 -27.50
CA LYS A 9 -7.27 58.69 -26.66
C LYS A 9 -6.17 57.92 -27.43
N PRO A 10 -5.49 58.48 -28.47
CA PRO A 10 -4.38 57.77 -29.10
C PRO A 10 -3.09 57.77 -28.25
N GLN A 11 -2.93 58.70 -27.31
CA GLN A 11 -1.69 58.81 -26.51
C GLN A 11 -1.62 57.83 -25.34
N ALA A 12 -2.75 57.55 -24.66
CA ALA A 12 -2.77 56.65 -23.50
C ALA A 12 -2.47 55.19 -23.87
N GLN A 13 -2.92 54.73 -25.04
CA GLN A 13 -2.67 53.36 -25.51
C GLN A 13 -1.22 53.13 -25.94
N ALA A 14 -0.55 54.16 -26.50
CA ALA A 14 0.85 54.10 -26.86
C ALA A 14 1.76 54.05 -25.60
N LEU A 15 1.41 54.82 -24.57
CA LEU A 15 2.12 54.87 -23.30
C LEU A 15 1.97 53.54 -22.52
N LEU A 16 0.78 52.94 -22.55
CA LEU A 16 0.54 51.59 -22.02
C LEU A 16 1.34 50.50 -22.76
N LYS A 17 1.42 50.56 -24.09
CA LYS A 17 2.27 49.64 -24.87
C LYS A 17 3.76 49.82 -24.57
N TYR A 18 4.23 51.05 -24.34
CA TYR A 18 5.61 51.33 -23.97
C TYR A 18 5.95 50.77 -22.57
N ILE A 19 5.07 50.98 -21.58
CA ILE A 19 5.23 50.43 -20.22
C ILE A 19 5.20 48.89 -20.26
N GLN A 20 4.27 48.29 -21.00
CA GLN A 20 4.18 46.84 -21.15
C GLN A 20 5.39 46.22 -21.87
N ARG A 21 6.05 46.96 -22.78
CA ARG A 21 7.32 46.54 -23.39
C ARG A 21 8.48 46.60 -22.39
N ARG A 22 8.53 47.65 -21.56
CA ARG A 22 9.63 47.88 -20.61
C ARG A 22 9.67 46.86 -19.46
N PHE A 23 8.52 46.32 -19.06
CA PHE A 23 8.42 45.29 -18.02
C PHE A 23 8.43 43.84 -18.54
N ARG A 24 8.57 43.62 -19.86
CA ARG A 24 8.72 42.28 -20.47
C ARG A 24 10.19 41.86 -20.63
N SER A 25 11.10 42.45 -19.88
CA SER A 25 12.43 41.90 -19.70
C SER A 25 12.34 40.73 -18.73
N ASN A 26 12.49 39.52 -19.29
CA ASN A 26 12.83 38.31 -18.56
C ASN A 26 14.15 38.52 -17.80
N HIS A 27 14.11 39.19 -16.65
CA HIS A 27 15.22 39.19 -15.70
C HIS A 27 15.31 37.78 -15.12
N LYS A 28 16.05 36.92 -15.82
CA LYS A 28 16.63 35.73 -15.21
C LYS A 28 17.62 36.24 -14.16
N PHE A 29 17.18 36.34 -12.92
CA PHE A 29 18.09 36.51 -11.79
C PHE A 29 19.08 35.33 -11.84
N ARG A 30 20.29 35.63 -12.28
CA ARG A 30 21.45 34.75 -12.25
C ARG A 30 22.24 35.13 -11.01
N ASP A 31 22.71 34.15 -10.26
CA ASP A 31 23.73 34.41 -9.25
C ASP A 31 25.01 34.90 -9.93
N ALA A 32 25.95 35.47 -9.18
CA ALA A 32 27.24 35.95 -9.71
C ALA A 32 28.06 34.89 -10.46
N LYS A 33 27.66 33.60 -10.43
CA LYS A 33 28.26 32.48 -11.17
C LYS A 33 27.39 31.93 -12.32
N GLY A 34 26.28 32.58 -12.67
CA GLY A 34 25.44 32.20 -13.81
C GLY A 34 24.57 30.95 -13.64
N SER A 35 24.46 30.41 -12.43
CA SER A 35 23.65 29.21 -12.16
C SER A 35 22.15 29.55 -12.14
N LEU A 36 21.33 28.81 -12.89
CA LEU A 36 19.88 28.86 -12.75
C LEU A 36 19.54 28.15 -11.44
N PHE A 37 19.03 28.87 -10.44
CA PHE A 37 18.39 28.26 -9.26
C PHE A 37 17.27 27.33 -9.74
N ARG A 38 17.57 26.04 -9.89
CA ARG A 38 16.54 25.01 -10.01
C ARG A 38 15.97 24.89 -8.61
N HIS A 39 14.78 25.45 -8.37
CA HIS A 39 13.98 25.03 -7.22
C HIS A 39 14.01 23.50 -7.18
N PRO A 40 14.39 22.86 -6.05
CA PRO A 40 14.29 21.42 -5.98
C PRO A 40 12.82 21.10 -6.19
N LYS A 41 12.54 20.32 -7.25
CA LYS A 41 11.23 19.69 -7.46
C LYS A 41 11.03 18.63 -6.38
N ASN A 42 11.06 19.04 -5.11
CA ASN A 42 10.66 18.23 -3.99
C ASN A 42 9.14 18.37 -3.87
N GLN A 43 8.45 18.04 -4.97
CA GLN A 43 7.06 17.64 -4.88
C GLN A 43 7.08 16.31 -4.16
N GLN A 44 7.02 16.38 -2.83
CA GLN A 44 6.77 15.27 -1.95
C GLN A 44 5.41 14.73 -2.39
N SER A 45 5.42 13.82 -3.37
CA SER A 45 4.20 13.25 -3.90
C SER A 45 3.51 12.57 -2.72
N PHE A 46 2.42 13.16 -2.23
CA PHE A 46 1.61 12.56 -1.18
C PHE A 46 1.15 11.21 -1.70
N ARG A 47 1.87 10.15 -1.31
CA ARG A 47 1.51 8.79 -1.68
C ARG A 47 0.13 8.58 -1.09
N LYS A 48 -0.87 8.36 -1.95
CA LYS A 48 -2.23 8.04 -1.49
C LYS A 48 -2.13 6.94 -0.42
N PRO A 49 -2.80 7.10 0.74
CA PRO A 49 -2.70 6.12 1.80
C PRO A 49 -3.10 4.74 1.25
N LYS A 50 -2.16 3.79 1.27
CA LYS A 50 -2.42 2.44 0.78
C LYS A 50 -3.44 1.80 1.69
N ARG A 51 -4.52 1.25 1.11
CA ARG A 51 -5.49 0.43 1.84
C ARG A 51 -4.76 -0.73 2.52
N ILE A 52 -4.73 -0.75 3.85
CA ILE A 52 -4.09 -1.81 4.63
C ILE A 52 -4.92 -3.08 4.45
N LYS A 53 -4.35 -4.08 3.78
CA LYS A 53 -4.94 -5.41 3.67
C LYS A 53 -4.47 -6.24 4.87
N MET A 54 -5.38 -6.84 5.62
CA MET A 54 -5.01 -7.77 6.68
C MET A 54 -4.32 -8.99 6.07
N THR A 55 -3.01 -9.11 6.31
CA THR A 55 -2.24 -10.27 5.89
C THR A 55 -2.11 -11.26 7.03
N VAL A 56 -2.28 -12.54 6.73
CA VAL A 56 -2.04 -13.60 7.70
C VAL A 56 -0.55 -13.64 8.07
N PRO A 57 -0.19 -13.71 9.37
CA PRO A 57 1.19 -13.78 9.81
C PRO A 57 1.95 -14.96 9.20
N LYS A 58 3.24 -14.76 8.89
CA LYS A 58 4.10 -15.83 8.34
C LYS A 58 4.16 -17.05 9.26
N SER A 59 4.21 -16.83 10.58
CA SER A 59 4.23 -17.90 11.58
C SER A 59 3.04 -18.84 11.47
N VAL A 60 1.84 -18.30 11.24
CA VAL A 60 0.61 -19.08 11.03
C VAL A 60 0.72 -19.91 9.76
N ARG A 61 1.18 -19.30 8.66
CA ARG A 61 1.34 -19.97 7.37
C ARG A 61 2.30 -21.16 7.42
N MET A 62 3.35 -21.07 8.23
CA MET A 62 4.33 -22.15 8.40
C MET A 62 3.82 -23.31 9.27
N ARG A 63 2.91 -23.03 10.23
CA ARG A 63 2.44 -24.03 11.22
C ARG A 63 1.17 -24.77 10.79
N PHE A 64 0.30 -24.11 10.03
CA PHE A 64 -1.01 -24.63 9.68
C PHE A 64 -1.18 -24.76 8.16
N LYS A 65 -1.74 -25.88 7.72
CA LYS A 65 -2.12 -26.12 6.32
C LYS A 65 -3.62 -26.13 6.17
N VAL A 66 -4.13 -25.75 5.01
CA VAL A 66 -5.57 -25.83 4.72
C VAL A 66 -5.77 -26.82 3.58
N THR A 67 -6.65 -27.79 3.76
CA THR A 67 -6.97 -28.77 2.71
C THR A 67 -7.85 -28.16 1.62
N GLY A 68 -7.94 -28.84 0.47
CA GLY A 68 -8.90 -28.49 -0.59
C GLY A 68 -10.36 -28.46 -0.10
N THR A 69 -10.71 -29.26 0.92
CA THR A 69 -12.03 -29.26 1.57
C THR A 69 -12.22 -28.16 2.63
N GLY A 70 -11.16 -27.39 2.91
CA GLY A 70 -11.16 -26.30 3.88
C GLY A 70 -11.07 -26.69 5.35
N LYS A 71 -10.62 -27.92 5.63
CA LYS A 71 -10.18 -28.32 6.97
C LYS A 71 -8.79 -27.72 7.23
N ILE A 72 -8.57 -27.21 8.43
CA ILE A 72 -7.25 -26.71 8.86
C ILE A 72 -6.51 -27.87 9.52
N LEU A 73 -5.29 -28.14 9.08
CA LEU A 73 -4.42 -29.18 9.60
C LEU A 73 -3.25 -28.56 10.39
N ARG A 74 -2.76 -29.30 11.38
CA ARG A 74 -1.50 -29.03 12.07
C ARG A 74 -0.64 -30.28 12.17
N TRP A 75 0.66 -30.07 12.37
CA TRP A 75 1.56 -31.11 12.84
C TRP A 75 1.32 -31.39 14.33
N GLN A 76 1.40 -32.66 14.72
CA GLN A 76 1.36 -33.04 16.13
C GLN A 76 2.68 -32.65 16.82
N THR A 77 2.59 -32.22 18.07
CA THR A 77 3.75 -31.79 18.87
C THR A 77 4.44 -32.97 19.55
N GLY A 78 5.64 -32.74 20.11
CA GLY A 78 6.32 -33.73 20.94
C GLY A 78 7.13 -34.79 20.19
N ARG A 79 7.51 -34.54 18.92
CA ARG A 79 8.38 -35.43 18.14
C ARG A 79 9.82 -34.92 17.98
N SER A 80 10.12 -33.69 18.37
CA SER A 80 11.44 -33.07 18.14
C SER A 80 12.56 -33.67 18.99
N HIS A 81 12.29 -33.96 20.27
CA HIS A 81 13.27 -34.41 21.26
C HIS A 81 12.67 -35.54 22.13
N ARG A 82 13.49 -36.15 23.01
CA ARG A 82 13.09 -37.24 23.93
C ARG A 82 12.33 -38.37 23.20
N ARG A 83 12.84 -38.77 22.04
CA ARG A 83 12.24 -39.80 21.19
C ARG A 83 12.53 -41.22 21.71
N SER A 84 13.65 -41.40 22.42
CA SER A 84 14.07 -42.66 23.03
C SER A 84 13.03 -43.22 24.00
N HIS A 85 12.36 -42.37 24.79
CA HIS A 85 11.33 -42.77 25.76
C HIS A 85 9.95 -43.04 25.14
N LYS A 86 9.83 -43.04 23.81
CA LYS A 86 8.54 -43.20 23.12
C LYS A 86 8.57 -44.43 22.25
N SER A 87 7.49 -45.21 22.29
CA SER A 87 7.35 -46.37 21.42
C SER A 87 7.35 -45.96 19.93
N LYS A 88 7.76 -46.89 19.07
CA LYS A 88 7.73 -46.70 17.60
C LYS A 88 6.31 -46.32 17.12
N ASN A 89 5.28 -46.93 17.71
CA ASN A 89 3.87 -46.64 17.42
C ASN A 89 3.48 -45.22 17.82
N ALA A 90 3.83 -44.78 19.03
CA ALA A 90 3.57 -43.42 19.48
C ALA A 90 4.25 -42.39 18.57
N LEU A 91 5.51 -42.63 18.19
CA LEU A 91 6.21 -41.78 17.23
C LEU A 91 5.53 -41.80 15.86
N GLY A 92 5.10 -42.96 15.38
CA GLY A 92 4.36 -43.12 14.12
C GLY A 92 3.09 -42.26 14.08
N ARG A 93 2.31 -42.23 15.17
CA ARG A 93 1.14 -41.36 15.31
C ARG A 93 1.48 -39.88 15.17
N LEU A 94 2.58 -39.44 15.79
CA LEU A 94 3.05 -38.05 15.73
C LEU A 94 3.57 -37.61 14.34
N LYS A 95 3.83 -38.54 13.39
CA LYS A 95 4.24 -38.20 12.02
C LYS A 95 3.10 -37.62 11.19
N ARG A 96 1.84 -37.83 11.57
CA ARG A 96 0.70 -37.49 10.73
C ARG A 96 0.17 -36.10 11.08
N CYS A 97 -0.20 -35.33 10.05
CA CYS A 97 -0.98 -34.11 10.23
C CYS A 97 -2.39 -34.46 10.71
N VAL A 98 -2.94 -33.64 11.60
CA VAL A 98 -4.28 -33.84 12.17
C VAL A 98 -5.12 -32.59 11.98
N PRO A 99 -6.42 -32.76 11.66
CA PRO A 99 -7.34 -31.62 11.63
C PRO A 99 -7.42 -30.92 12.98
N LEU A 100 -7.46 -29.59 12.95
CA LEU A 100 -7.77 -28.79 14.12
C LEU A 100 -9.22 -29.04 14.54
N SER A 101 -9.43 -29.22 15.84
CA SER A 101 -10.77 -29.25 16.41
C SER A 101 -11.43 -27.90 16.27
N LYS A 102 -12.68 -27.87 15.81
CA LYS A 102 -13.48 -26.62 15.70
C LYS A 102 -13.67 -25.91 17.04
N LYS A 103 -13.57 -26.65 18.15
CA LYS A 103 -13.70 -26.12 19.51
C LYS A 103 -12.43 -25.43 20.01
N SER A 104 -11.27 -25.65 19.37
CA SER A 104 -10.00 -25.10 19.85
C SER A 104 -9.95 -23.58 19.69
N LYS A 105 -9.28 -22.89 20.65
CA LYS A 105 -9.05 -21.45 20.57
C LYS A 105 -8.29 -21.06 19.30
N GLU A 106 -7.29 -21.86 18.93
CA GLU A 106 -6.51 -21.72 17.70
C GLU A 106 -7.41 -21.68 16.46
N TYR A 107 -8.37 -22.60 16.36
CA TYR A 107 -9.28 -22.64 15.21
C TYR A 107 -10.09 -21.35 15.09
N LYS A 108 -10.64 -20.86 16.21
CA LYS A 108 -11.41 -19.61 16.25
C LYS A 108 -10.57 -18.41 15.79
N VAL A 109 -9.33 -18.32 16.28
CA VAL A 109 -8.38 -17.26 15.88
C VAL A 109 -8.06 -17.33 14.39
N LEU A 110 -7.73 -18.53 13.88
CA LEU A 110 -7.40 -18.73 12.46
C LEU A 110 -8.56 -18.34 11.54
N VAL A 111 -9.79 -18.66 11.93
CA VAL A 111 -10.99 -18.24 11.18
C VAL A 111 -11.16 -16.72 11.24
N LYS A 112 -10.96 -16.09 12.41
CA LYS A 112 -11.09 -14.62 12.58
C LYS A 112 -10.08 -13.83 11.74
N ILE A 113 -8.84 -14.32 11.62
CA ILE A 113 -7.81 -13.69 10.78
C ILE A 113 -7.95 -14.02 9.28
N GLY A 114 -9.03 -14.68 8.88
CA GLY A 114 -9.28 -15.04 7.48
C GLY A 114 -8.44 -16.19 6.95
N TYR A 115 -7.82 -17.00 7.82
CA TYR A 115 -7.07 -18.19 7.43
C TYR A 115 -8.00 -19.38 7.16
N ARG A 116 -8.87 -19.22 6.17
CA ARG A 116 -9.85 -20.21 5.73
C ARG A 116 -9.70 -20.43 4.22
N SER A 117 -9.95 -21.66 3.79
CA SER A 117 -9.95 -21.99 2.36
C SER A 117 -11.17 -21.40 1.66
N LYS A 118 -10.95 -20.93 0.42
CA LYS A 118 -12.00 -20.43 -0.49
C LYS A 118 -13.00 -21.52 -0.93
N TYR A 119 -12.75 -22.78 -0.59
CA TYR A 119 -13.50 -23.96 -1.08
C TYR A 119 -14.58 -24.44 -0.10
N ARG A 120 -14.97 -23.63 0.89
CA ARG A 120 -16.02 -24.00 1.86
C ARG A 120 -17.40 -23.92 1.19
N GLY A 121 -17.68 -24.84 0.26
CA GLY A 121 -18.96 -24.95 -0.46
C GLY A 121 -18.95 -25.73 -1.78
N ARG A 122 -17.81 -26.22 -2.32
CA ARG A 122 -17.79 -26.84 -3.67
C ARG A 122 -18.13 -28.34 -3.75
N TYR A 123 -18.30 -29.00 -2.61
CA TYR A 123 -18.62 -30.44 -2.55
C TYR A 123 -19.67 -30.65 -1.45
N ARG A 124 -20.87 -30.14 -1.69
CA ARG A 124 -22.08 -30.44 -0.92
C ARG A 124 -23.13 -30.95 -1.88
#